data_AF-A0A7C3H963-F1
#
_entry.id   AF-A0A7C3H963-F1
#
_cell.length_a   1.000
_cell.length_b   1.000
_cell.length_c   1.000
_cell.angle_alpha   90.00
_cell.angle_beta   90.00
_cell.angle_gamma   90.00
#
_symmetry.space_group_name_H-M   'P 1'
#
loop_
_entity.id
_entity.type
_entity.pdbx_description
1 polymer ?
#
loop_
_entity_poly.entity_id
_entity_poly.type
_entity_poly.pdbx_seq_one_letter_code
_entity_poly.pdbx_strand_id
1 'polypeptide(L)' 'MTLENKLNISNQVELAKAEEKISKQKAKQLYDSGDINKVEVGTFAGLSFIHAYLFADIYDFAGKIREVNIAKGD' A
#
# COMPACT_ATOMS: atom_id res chain seq x y z
N MET A 1 4.39 -0.94 18.71
CA MET A 1 3.79 -2.16 18.12
C MET A 1 4.01 -2.10 16.62
N THR A 2 4.37 -3.21 16.00
CA THR A 2 4.53 -3.34 14.55
C THR A 2 3.21 -3.75 13.91
N LEU A 3 2.96 -3.28 12.69
CA LEU A 3 1.75 -3.63 11.94
C LEU A 3 1.85 -5.09 11.49
N GLU A 4 0.73 -5.82 11.55
CA GLU A 4 0.61 -7.12 10.91
C GLU A 4 0.86 -6.96 9.41
N ASN A 5 1.75 -7.82 8.88
CA ASN A 5 2.23 -7.73 7.51
C ASN A 5 2.54 -9.13 6.98
N LYS A 6 2.42 -9.30 5.67
CA LYS A 6 2.69 -10.56 4.96
C LYS A 6 4.16 -10.98 4.97
N LEU A 7 5.06 -10.06 5.34
CA LEU A 7 6.50 -10.28 5.36
C LEU A 7 6.98 -10.92 6.66
N ASN A 8 6.10 -11.11 7.65
CA ASN A 8 6.42 -11.62 8.98
C ASN A 8 7.51 -10.81 9.70
N ILE A 9 7.61 -9.50 9.42
CA ILE A 9 8.60 -8.62 10.04
C ILE A 9 8.02 -8.04 11.34
N SER A 10 8.70 -8.28 12.46
CA SER A 10 8.29 -7.80 13.79
C SER A 10 9.06 -6.56 14.26
N ASN A 11 10.15 -6.17 13.58
CA ASN A 11 10.91 -4.95 13.85
C ASN A 11 10.40 -3.77 13.01
N GLN A 12 10.10 -2.65 13.66
CA GLN A 12 9.47 -1.49 12.99
C GLN A 12 10.38 -0.81 11.97
N VAL A 13 11.69 -0.72 12.23
CA VAL A 13 12.65 -0.07 11.33
C VAL A 13 12.88 -0.94 10.10
N GLU A 14 12.97 -2.26 10.28
CA GLU A 14 13.09 -3.21 9.19
C GLU A 14 11.83 -3.23 8.32
N LEU A 15 10.64 -3.22 8.96
CA LEU A 15 9.37 -3.19 8.24
C LEU A 15 9.25 -1.92 7.38
N ALA A 16 9.58 -0.75 7.93
CA ALA A 16 9.53 0.50 7.18
C ALA A 16 10.46 0.49 5.94
N LYS A 17 11.67 -0.05 6.08
CA LYS A 17 12.61 -0.20 4.95
C LYS A 17 12.10 -1.18 3.89
N ALA A 18 11.51 -2.29 4.32
CA ALA A 18 10.95 -3.28 3.41
C ALA A 18 9.73 -2.73 2.66
N GLU A 19 8.81 -2.07 3.38
CA GLU A 19 7.64 -1.41 2.83
C GLU A 19 8.05 -0.36 1.78
N GLU A 20 8.99 0.52 2.11
CA GLU A 20 9.49 1.56 1.19
C GLU A 20 10.06 0.93 -0.09
N LYS A 21 10.92 -0.08 0.06
CA LYS A 21 11.57 -0.74 -1.08
C LYS A 21 10.54 -1.39 -2.01
N ILE A 22 9.62 -2.18 -1.45
CA ILE A 22 8.64 -2.95 -2.23
C ILE A 22 7.62 -2.00 -2.89
N SER A 23 7.05 -1.06 -2.12
CA SER A 23 6.05 -0.13 -2.65
C SER A 23 6.60 0.77 -3.75
N LYS A 24 7.86 1.24 -3.65
CA LYS A 24 8.51 2.02 -4.73
C LYS A 24 8.78 1.19 -5.97
N GLN A 25 9.15 -0.09 -5.83
CA GLN A 25 9.27 -1.00 -6.97
C GLN A 25 7.94 -1.21 -7.68
N LYS A 26 6.84 -1.38 -6.91
CA LYS A 26 5.48 -1.46 -7.45
C LYS A 26 5.05 -0.16 -8.12
N ALA A 27 5.36 1.00 -7.54
CA ALA A 27 5.07 2.30 -8.14
C ALA A 27 5.79 2.47 -9.49
N LYS A 28 7.07 2.10 -9.57
CA LYS A 28 7.82 2.08 -10.82
C LYS A 28 7.17 1.15 -11.84
N GLN A 29 6.80 -0.06 -11.43
CA GLN A 29 6.10 -1.01 -12.31
C GLN A 29 4.75 -0.45 -12.79
N LEU A 30 3.94 0.14 -11.91
CA LEU A 30 2.65 0.75 -12.24
C LEU A 30 2.78 1.79 -13.35
N TYR A 31 3.84 2.60 -13.29
CA TYR A 31 4.11 3.63 -14.27
C TYR A 31 4.71 3.05 -15.56
N ASP A 32 5.81 2.30 -15.47
CA ASP A 32 6.55 1.78 -16.63
C ASP A 32 5.72 0.80 -17.48
N SER A 33 4.82 0.03 -16.87
CA SER A 33 3.92 -0.89 -17.57
C SER A 33 2.75 -0.18 -18.27
N GLY A 34 2.49 1.08 -17.93
CA GLY A 34 1.29 1.80 -18.35
C GLY A 34 0.01 1.36 -17.64
N ASP A 35 0.07 0.50 -16.63
CA ASP A 35 -1.10 0.09 -15.83
C ASP A 35 -1.76 1.28 -15.14
N ILE A 36 -1.01 2.35 -14.86
CA ILE A 36 -1.56 3.62 -14.37
C ILE A 36 -2.65 4.20 -15.27
N ASN A 37 -2.60 3.94 -16.59
CA ASN A 37 -3.60 4.43 -17.55
C ASN A 37 -4.92 3.65 -17.49
N LYS A 38 -4.94 2.49 -16.82
CA LYS A 38 -6.15 1.68 -16.61
C LYS A 38 -6.92 2.10 -15.35
N VAL A 39 -6.32 2.98 -14.53
CA VAL A 39 -6.91 3.43 -13.27
C VAL A 39 -8.05 4.39 -13.55
N GLU A 40 -9.19 4.16 -12.90
CA GLU A 40 -10.32 5.08 -12.97
C GLU A 40 -9.98 6.42 -12.29
N VAL A 41 -10.21 7.54 -12.98
CA VAL A 41 -9.81 8.86 -12.51
C VAL A 41 -10.92 9.48 -11.67
N GLY A 42 -10.55 10.00 -10.49
CA GLY A 42 -11.46 10.77 -9.63
C GLY A 42 -12.44 9.91 -8.81
N THR A 43 -12.24 8.59 -8.74
CA THR A 43 -13.11 7.69 -7.97
C THR A 43 -12.36 6.97 -6.86
N PHE A 44 -13.12 6.50 -5.86
CA PHE A 44 -12.56 5.62 -4.83
C PHE A 44 -12.06 4.29 -5.39
N ALA A 45 -12.70 3.75 -6.44
CA ALA A 45 -12.26 2.51 -7.06
C ALA A 45 -10.85 2.66 -7.66
N GLY A 46 -10.55 3.78 -8.31
CA GLY A 46 -9.19 4.10 -8.76
C GLY A 46 -8.18 4.21 -7.60
N LEU A 47 -8.56 4.89 -6.51
CA LEU A 47 -7.71 4.99 -5.31
C LEU A 47 -7.45 3.62 -4.65
N SER A 48 -8.50 2.81 -4.51
CA SER A 48 -8.44 1.45 -3.98
C SER A 48 -7.52 0.57 -4.82
N PHE A 49 -7.62 0.66 -6.15
CA PHE A 49 -6.72 -0.02 -7.08
C PHE A 49 -5.26 0.40 -6.86
N ILE A 50 -4.97 1.70 -6.81
CA ILE A 50 -3.59 2.20 -6.58
C ILE A 50 -3.05 1.67 -5.24
N HIS A 51 -3.86 1.76 -4.16
CA HIS A 51 -3.44 1.27 -2.85
C HIS A 51 -3.19 -0.25 -2.85
N ALA A 52 -4.04 -1.04 -3.52
CA ALA A 52 -3.80 -2.47 -3.69
C ALA A 52 -2.50 -2.73 -4.48
N TYR A 53 -2.29 -2.01 -5.58
CA TYR A 53 -1.13 -2.19 -6.44
C TYR A 53 0.19 -1.97 -5.69
N LEU A 54 0.25 -0.94 -4.85
CA LEU A 54 1.46 -0.59 -4.10
C LEU A 54 1.72 -1.52 -2.91
N PHE A 55 0.67 -2.00 -2.25
CA PHE A 55 0.77 -2.60 -0.92
C PHE A 55 0.30 -4.05 -0.82
N ALA A 56 -0.21 -4.68 -1.88
CA ALA A 56 -0.77 -6.03 -1.83
C ALA A 56 0.22 -7.11 -1.35
N ASP A 57 1.51 -6.94 -1.59
CA ASP A 57 2.55 -7.87 -1.13
C ASP A 57 2.99 -7.62 0.31
N ILE A 58 2.53 -6.52 0.92
CA ILE A 58 2.92 -6.07 2.27
C ILE A 58 1.76 -6.27 3.26
N TYR A 59 0.53 -5.90 2.87
CA TYR A 59 -0.63 -5.84 3.76
C TYR A 59 -1.84 -6.62 3.21
N ASP A 60 -2.51 -7.41 4.07
CA ASP A 60 -3.75 -8.15 3.72
C ASP A 60 -4.97 -7.25 3.47
N PHE A 61 -4.91 -6.03 3.98
CA PHE A 61 -5.95 -5.02 3.81
C PHE A 61 -5.69 -4.06 2.65
N ALA A 62 -4.67 -4.30 1.81
CA ALA A 62 -4.37 -3.41 0.70
C ALA A 62 -5.58 -3.24 -0.24
N GLY A 63 -6.03 -2.00 -0.43
CA GLY A 63 -7.19 -1.65 -1.24
C GLY A 63 -8.53 -1.67 -0.49
N LYS A 64 -8.57 -2.07 0.78
CA LYS A 64 -9.79 -2.13 1.60
C LYS A 64 -9.97 -0.87 2.44
N ILE A 65 -11.22 -0.59 2.81
CA ILE A 65 -11.54 0.48 3.75
C ILE A 65 -11.08 0.05 5.15
N ARG A 66 -10.54 0.99 5.92
CA ARG A 66 -10.16 0.76 7.33
C ARG A 66 -11.35 0.37 8.19
N GLU A 67 -11.10 -0.48 9.19
CA GLU A 67 -12.13 -0.95 10.14
C GLU A 67 -12.04 -0.24 11.51
N VAL A 68 -11.04 0.62 11.70
CA VAL A 68 -10.78 1.34 12.94
C VAL A 68 -10.71 2.85 12.70
N ASN A 69 -11.05 3.64 13.72
CA ASN A 69 -10.87 5.09 13.69
C ASN A 69 -9.40 5.49 13.84
N ILE A 70 -9.01 6.59 13.19
CA ILE A 70 -7.65 7.14 13.24
C ILE A 70 -7.72 8.65 13.53
N ALA A 71 -6.72 9.15 14.24
CA ALA A 71 -6.50 10.57 14.49
C ALA A 71 -5.00 10.88 14.30
N LYS A 72 -4.68 12.13 14.00
CA LYS A 72 -3.30 12.60 13.85
C LYS A 72 -3.17 13.99 14.48
N GLY A 73 -2.39 14.10 15.55
CA GLY A 73 -2.43 15.26 16.45
C GLY A 73 -3.55 15.12 17.47
N ASP A 74 -4.03 16.25 17.98
CA ASP A 74 -5.18 16.35 18.88
C ASP A 74 -6.48 16.60 18.10
#